data_AF-A0A378RAY4-F1
#
_entry.id   AF-A0A378RAY4-F1
#
_cell.length_a   1.000
_cell.length_b   1.000
_cell.length_c   1.000
_cell.angle_alpha   90.00
_cell.angle_beta   90.00
_cell.angle_gamma   90.00
#
_symmetry.space_group_name_H-M   'P 1'
#
loop_
_entity.id
_entity.type
_entity.pdbx_description
1 polymer ?
#
loop_
_entity_poly.entity_id
_entity_poly.type
_entity_poly.pdbx_seq_one_letter_code
_entity_poly.pdbx_strand_id
1 'polypeptide(L)'
;MAFARNFGALHATSEFIAFLDADDAFEPDALAGVSACFYFRPSLHVVRLRLTPVNLSNRYAAHPEFERAWKHMAMTCGGNIAFRRSFFMACGGFPTDELFREFGGEDGALGIATTRLTQIGTLFDHAGVLHYCRDGMHAERLLDAVLFDKKPANITDEHLAKAEQITERIVARVQAIQLAETQTGVLSLNLISE
;
A
#
# COMPACT_ATOMS: atom_id res chain seq x y z
N MET A 1 6.98 3.18 10.81
CA MET A 1 7.36 2.31 9.67
C MET A 1 7.36 3.09 8.35
N ALA A 2 6.27 3.82 8.03
CA ALA A 2 6.15 4.69 6.85
C ALA A 2 7.41 5.51 6.48
N PHE A 3 8.02 6.22 7.44
CA PHE A 3 9.20 7.05 7.18
C PHE A 3 10.38 6.26 6.61
N ALA A 4 10.67 5.08 7.16
CA ALA A 4 11.78 4.24 6.69
C ALA A 4 11.54 3.73 5.27
N ARG A 5 10.30 3.31 4.96
CA ARG A 5 9.90 2.90 3.62
C ARG A 5 10.03 4.06 2.61
N ASN A 6 9.55 5.24 2.97
CA ASN A 6 9.66 6.43 2.13
C ASN A 6 11.11 6.85 1.88
N PHE A 7 11.95 6.80 2.93
CA PHE A 7 13.37 7.09 2.81
C PHE A 7 14.08 6.09 1.88
N GLY A 8 13.81 4.79 2.03
CA GLY A 8 14.33 3.76 1.12
C GLY A 8 13.90 4.00 -0.34
N ALA A 9 12.63 4.33 -0.56
CA ALA A 9 12.11 4.63 -1.90
C ALA A 9 12.75 5.88 -2.53
N LEU A 10 13.04 6.90 -1.73
CA LEU A 10 13.71 8.12 -2.17
C LEU A 10 15.11 7.80 -2.72
N HIS A 11 15.84 6.94 -2.01
CA HIS A 11 17.21 6.53 -2.37
C HIS A 11 17.28 5.43 -3.43
N ALA A 12 16.19 4.72 -3.70
CA ALA A 12 16.15 3.74 -4.78
C ALA A 12 16.34 4.41 -6.15
N THR A 13 17.19 3.82 -6.99
CA THR A 13 17.49 4.28 -8.35
C THR A 13 16.78 3.47 -9.43
N SER A 14 16.16 2.34 -9.06
CA SER A 14 15.41 1.49 -9.97
C SER A 14 14.08 2.11 -10.39
N GLU A 15 13.63 1.75 -11.60
CA GLU A 15 12.32 2.16 -12.13
C GLU A 15 11.15 1.60 -11.31
N PHE A 16 11.33 0.38 -10.81
CA PHE A 16 10.36 -0.33 -9.97
C PHE A 16 10.91 -0.49 -8.57
N ILE A 17 10.04 -0.35 -7.57
CA ILE A 17 10.36 -0.56 -6.16
C ILE A 17 9.38 -1.57 -5.58
N ALA A 18 9.86 -2.48 -4.74
CA ALA A 18 9.05 -3.37 -3.95
C ALA A 18 9.36 -3.13 -2.48
N PHE A 19 8.35 -3.28 -1.62
CA PHE A 19 8.50 -3.15 -0.19
C PHE A 19 8.44 -4.53 0.45
N LEU A 20 9.26 -4.73 1.48
CA LEU A 20 9.33 -5.95 2.26
C LEU A 20 9.61 -5.55 3.71
N ASP A 21 8.88 -6.15 4.65
CA ASP A 21 9.14 -5.94 6.07
C ASP A 21 10.38 -6.72 6.51
N ALA A 22 11.09 -6.21 7.52
CA ALA A 22 12.40 -6.74 7.91
C ALA A 22 12.37 -8.17 8.47
N ASP A 23 11.18 -8.63 8.85
CA ASP A 23 10.86 -9.96 9.37
C ASP A 23 10.20 -10.87 8.33
N ASP A 24 10.01 -10.40 7.09
CA ASP A 24 9.40 -11.15 5.99
C ASP A 24 10.43 -11.55 4.93
N ALA A 25 10.04 -12.45 4.03
CA ALA A 25 10.89 -12.88 2.92
C ALA A 25 10.13 -12.98 1.60
N PHE A 26 10.80 -12.65 0.49
CA PHE A 26 10.32 -13.05 -0.83
C PHE A 26 10.53 -14.54 -1.05
N GLU A 27 9.54 -15.20 -1.63
CA GLU A 27 9.74 -16.51 -2.26
C GLU A 27 10.68 -16.36 -3.47
N PRO A 28 11.39 -17.44 -3.87
CA PRO A 28 12.12 -17.46 -5.13
C PRO A 28 11.23 -17.00 -6.30
N ASP A 29 11.79 -16.20 -7.20
CA ASP A 29 11.12 -15.66 -8.40
C ASP A 29 9.95 -14.68 -8.16
N ALA A 30 9.62 -14.33 -6.91
CA ALA A 30 8.53 -13.39 -6.60
C ALA A 30 8.67 -12.05 -7.37
N LEU A 31 9.89 -11.50 -7.41
CA LEU A 31 10.17 -10.24 -8.10
C LEU A 31 10.28 -10.39 -9.62
N ALA A 32 10.60 -11.58 -10.14
CA ALA A 32 10.63 -11.83 -11.58
C ALA A 32 9.21 -11.67 -12.19
N GLY A 33 8.18 -12.17 -11.49
CA GLY A 33 6.78 -11.98 -11.89
C GLY A 33 6.36 -10.51 -11.91
N VAL A 34 6.83 -9.71 -10.94
CA VAL A 34 6.58 -8.27 -10.89
C VAL A 34 7.20 -7.55 -12.08
N SER A 35 8.48 -7.82 -12.39
CA SER A 35 9.16 -7.22 -13.54
C SER A 35 8.46 -7.56 -14.86
N ALA A 36 8.03 -8.81 -15.04
CA ALA A 36 7.28 -9.23 -16.22
C ALA A 36 5.95 -8.47 -16.34
N CYS A 37 5.23 -8.26 -15.23
CA CYS A 37 3.98 -7.51 -15.22
C CYS A 37 4.17 -6.07 -15.69
N PHE A 38 5.17 -5.35 -15.18
CA PHE A 38 5.43 -3.98 -15.61
C PHE A 38 5.93 -3.88 -17.06
N TYR A 39 6.68 -4.88 -17.52
CA TYR A 39 7.17 -4.94 -18.90
C TYR A 39 6.03 -5.18 -19.90
N PHE A 40 5.20 -6.20 -19.68
CA PHE A 40 4.12 -6.56 -20.60
C PHE A 40 2.87 -5.70 -20.45
N ARG A 41 2.75 -4.93 -19.36
CA ARG A 41 1.65 -3.98 -19.13
C ARG A 41 2.20 -2.62 -18.69
N PRO A 42 2.70 -1.79 -19.61
CA PRO A 42 3.30 -0.50 -19.28
C PRO A 42 2.39 0.46 -18.50
N SER A 43 1.07 0.33 -18.67
CA SER A 43 0.05 1.11 -17.95
C SER A 43 -0.17 0.67 -16.49
N LEU A 44 0.37 -0.48 -16.06
CA LEU A 44 0.35 -0.86 -14.65
C LEU A 44 1.34 -0.01 -13.87
N HIS A 45 0.88 0.46 -12.71
CA HIS A 45 1.70 1.21 -11.77
C HIS A 45 1.88 0.50 -10.43
N VAL A 46 1.03 -0.48 -10.14
CA VAL A 46 1.01 -1.22 -8.87
C VAL A 46 0.77 -2.70 -9.13
N VAL A 47 1.56 -3.54 -8.48
CA VAL A 47 1.38 -4.99 -8.45
C VAL A 47 1.39 -5.47 -7.00
N ARG A 48 0.40 -6.26 -6.60
CA ARG A 48 0.39 -6.95 -5.31
C ARG A 48 0.75 -8.43 -5.50
N LEU A 49 1.74 -8.88 -4.74
CA LEU A 49 2.19 -10.27 -4.72
C LEU A 49 1.30 -11.11 -3.79
N ARG A 50 1.32 -12.43 -3.95
CA ARG A 50 0.78 -13.34 -2.94
C ARG A 50 1.38 -13.01 -1.57
N LEU A 51 0.55 -13.02 -0.54
CA LEU A 51 0.98 -12.92 0.86
C LEU A 51 0.67 -14.28 1.49
N THR A 52 1.68 -15.01 1.93
CA THR A 52 1.54 -16.36 2.50
C THR A 52 1.81 -16.29 4.00
N PRO A 53 0.85 -16.59 4.88
CA PRO A 53 1.10 -16.60 6.31
C PRO A 53 2.03 -17.75 6.68
N VAL A 54 3.06 -17.46 7.47
CA VAL A 54 3.91 -18.45 8.11
C VAL A 54 3.70 -18.36 9.62
N ASN A 55 3.44 -19.49 10.28
CA ASN A 55 3.18 -19.57 11.73
C ASN A 55 1.98 -18.75 12.22
N LEU A 56 0.96 -18.53 11.37
CA LEU A 56 -0.26 -17.86 11.80
C LEU A 56 -0.99 -18.68 12.86
N SER A 57 -1.43 -18.02 13.93
CA SER A 57 -2.19 -18.65 15.00
C SER A 57 -3.43 -19.39 14.47
N ASN A 58 -3.66 -20.60 15.01
CA ASN A 58 -4.81 -21.44 14.67
C ASN A 58 -6.16 -20.73 14.88
N ARG A 59 -6.23 -19.74 15.78
CA ARG A 59 -7.43 -18.91 15.98
C ARG A 59 -7.88 -18.23 14.68
N TYR A 60 -6.95 -17.84 13.83
CA TYR A 60 -7.23 -17.21 12.54
C TYR A 60 -7.32 -18.24 11.42
N ALA A 61 -6.32 -19.15 11.35
CA ALA A 61 -6.19 -20.10 10.25
C ALA A 61 -7.36 -21.10 10.16
N ALA A 62 -7.97 -21.45 11.28
CA ALA A 62 -9.12 -22.37 11.31
C ALA A 62 -10.48 -21.66 11.12
N HIS A 63 -10.50 -20.33 10.96
CA HIS A 63 -11.76 -19.61 10.82
C HIS A 63 -12.41 -19.87 9.44
N PRO A 64 -13.73 -20.14 9.34
CA PRO A 64 -14.38 -20.41 8.05
C PRO A 64 -14.20 -19.30 7.00
N GLU A 65 -14.13 -18.04 7.47
CA GLU A 65 -13.93 -16.85 6.64
C GLU A 65 -12.44 -16.48 6.41
N PHE A 66 -11.51 -17.38 6.72
CA PHE A 66 -10.07 -17.11 6.65
C PHE A 66 -9.66 -16.60 5.26
N GLU A 67 -10.03 -17.29 4.19
CA GLU A 67 -9.66 -16.90 2.81
C GLU A 67 -10.12 -15.48 2.46
N ARG A 68 -11.34 -15.12 2.86
CA ARG A 68 -11.86 -13.76 2.67
C ARG A 68 -11.03 -12.75 3.44
N ALA A 69 -10.78 -12.99 4.72
CA ALA A 69 -9.99 -12.09 5.55
C ALA A 69 -8.54 -11.96 5.08
N TRP A 70 -7.95 -13.07 4.63
CA TRP A 70 -6.58 -13.07 4.13
C TRP A 70 -6.45 -12.34 2.80
N LYS A 71 -7.47 -12.40 1.93
CA LYS A 71 -7.54 -11.56 0.75
C LYS A 71 -7.61 -10.07 1.10
N HIS A 72 -8.34 -9.69 2.16
CA HIS A 72 -8.31 -8.32 2.69
C HIS A 72 -6.89 -7.95 3.17
N MET A 73 -6.23 -8.82 3.94
CA MET A 73 -4.84 -8.64 4.37
C MET A 73 -3.89 -8.40 3.18
N ALA A 74 -3.94 -9.27 2.16
CA ALA A 74 -3.10 -9.17 0.97
C ALA A 74 -3.36 -7.89 0.15
N MET A 75 -4.58 -7.36 0.20
CA MET A 75 -4.95 -6.08 -0.43
C MET A 75 -4.65 -4.86 0.43
N THR A 76 -4.28 -5.02 1.70
CA THR A 76 -3.92 -3.93 2.61
C THR A 76 -2.42 -3.85 2.80
N CYS A 77 -1.75 -4.95 3.16
CA CYS A 77 -0.36 -5.00 3.61
C CYS A 77 0.61 -4.25 2.70
N GLY A 78 1.51 -3.46 3.28
CA GLY A 78 2.58 -2.77 2.56
C GLY A 78 3.79 -3.66 2.24
N GLY A 79 3.86 -4.88 2.76
CA GLY A 79 4.99 -5.81 2.57
C GLY A 79 4.89 -6.69 1.32
N ASN A 80 3.75 -6.72 0.62
CA ASN A 80 3.53 -7.51 -0.60
C ASN A 80 3.19 -6.65 -1.82
N ILE A 81 3.71 -5.43 -1.88
CA ILE A 81 3.38 -4.48 -2.94
C ILE A 81 4.62 -3.98 -3.66
N ALA A 82 4.49 -3.87 -4.98
CA ALA A 82 5.47 -3.27 -5.86
C ALA A 82 4.84 -2.14 -6.66
N PHE A 83 5.65 -1.12 -6.91
CA PHE A 83 5.25 0.10 -7.59
C PHE A 83 6.20 0.43 -8.74
N ARG A 84 5.65 1.07 -9.77
CA ARG A 84 6.42 2.00 -10.60
C ARG A 84 6.81 3.19 -9.72
N ARG A 85 8.12 3.43 -9.56
CA ARG A 85 8.65 4.39 -8.59
C ARG A 85 8.08 5.79 -8.80
N SER A 86 7.96 6.24 -10.05
CA SER A 86 7.40 7.57 -10.37
C SER A 86 5.96 7.73 -9.86
N PHE A 87 5.14 6.68 -9.97
CA PHE A 87 3.76 6.69 -9.47
C PHE A 87 3.72 6.71 -7.94
N PHE A 88 4.55 5.90 -7.26
CA PHE A 88 4.68 5.95 -5.81
C PHE A 88 5.08 7.35 -5.30
N MET A 89 6.01 8.01 -6.00
CA MET A 89 6.41 9.39 -5.68
C MET A 89 5.28 10.39 -5.93
N ALA A 90 4.49 10.22 -7.00
CA ALA A 90 3.32 11.05 -7.26
C ALA A 90 2.26 10.91 -6.15
N CYS A 91 2.10 9.71 -5.57
CA CYS A 91 1.25 9.51 -4.39
C CYS A 91 1.77 10.25 -3.14
N GLY A 92 3.07 10.59 -3.08
CA GLY A 92 3.73 11.16 -1.90
C GLY A 92 4.22 10.11 -0.91
N GLY A 93 4.31 8.84 -1.33
CA GLY A 93 4.71 7.71 -0.51
C GLY A 93 3.66 7.24 0.50
N PHE A 94 4.10 6.45 1.49
CA PHE A 94 3.26 6.05 2.63
C PHE A 94 2.93 7.29 3.48
N PRO A 95 1.66 7.54 3.82
CA PRO A 95 1.29 8.64 4.69
C PRO A 95 2.01 8.60 6.03
N THR A 96 2.51 9.75 6.48
CA THR A 96 3.23 9.90 7.75
C THR A 96 2.45 10.75 8.77
N ASP A 97 1.17 11.02 8.51
CA ASP A 97 0.31 11.77 9.41
C ASP A 97 0.27 11.12 10.81
N GLU A 98 0.16 11.94 11.85
CA GLU A 98 0.21 11.51 13.25
C GLU A 98 -0.82 10.43 13.58
N LEU A 99 -1.99 10.47 12.94
CA LEU A 99 -3.03 9.45 13.03
C LEU A 99 -2.49 8.03 12.82
N PHE A 100 -1.70 7.82 11.75
CA PHE A 100 -1.17 6.49 11.43
C PHE A 100 0.02 6.12 12.30
N ARG A 101 0.72 7.11 12.87
CA ARG A 101 1.76 6.84 13.88
C ARG A 101 1.16 6.25 15.15
N GLU A 102 -0.03 6.69 15.53
CA GLU A 102 -0.74 6.21 16.71
C GLU A 102 -1.49 4.89 16.46
N PHE A 103 -2.28 4.83 15.39
CA PHE A 103 -3.21 3.71 15.17
C PHE A 103 -2.74 2.69 14.13
N GLY A 104 -1.73 3.03 13.32
CA GLY A 104 -1.42 2.34 12.06
C GLY A 104 -2.48 2.61 10.99
N GLY A 105 -2.31 1.99 9.81
CA GLY A 105 -3.28 2.08 8.71
C GLY A 105 -2.79 2.88 7.51
N GLU A 106 -1.54 3.34 7.51
CA GLU A 106 -0.91 4.01 6.38
C GLU A 106 -0.94 3.16 5.10
N ASP A 107 -0.79 1.85 5.26
CA ASP A 107 -0.82 0.86 4.17
C ASP A 107 -2.21 0.80 3.54
N GLY A 108 -3.25 0.86 4.40
CA GLY A 108 -4.64 0.90 3.98
C GLY A 108 -4.97 2.19 3.24
N ALA A 109 -4.58 3.35 3.76
CA ALA A 109 -4.82 4.64 3.12
C ALA A 109 -4.16 4.74 1.73
N LEU A 110 -2.89 4.36 1.62
CA LEU A 110 -2.21 4.30 0.33
C LEU A 110 -2.85 3.25 -0.59
N GLY A 111 -3.13 2.05 -0.07
CA GLY A 111 -3.76 0.97 -0.83
C GLY A 111 -5.10 1.39 -1.43
N ILE A 112 -5.99 2.00 -0.64
CA ILE A 112 -7.27 2.51 -1.11
C ILE A 112 -7.07 3.59 -2.16
N ALA A 113 -6.20 4.57 -1.93
CA ALA A 113 -5.92 5.62 -2.92
C ALA A 113 -5.47 5.02 -4.26
N THR A 114 -4.61 4.01 -4.26
CA THR A 114 -4.14 3.37 -5.50
C THR A 114 -5.27 2.69 -6.27
N THR A 115 -6.23 2.04 -5.58
CA THR A 115 -7.41 1.43 -6.23
C THR A 115 -8.36 2.44 -6.86
N ARG A 116 -8.35 3.71 -6.39
CA ARG A 116 -9.12 4.82 -6.96
C ARG A 116 -8.41 5.47 -8.15
N LEU A 117 -7.09 5.33 -8.25
CA LEU A 117 -6.24 6.01 -9.24
C LEU A 117 -5.87 5.14 -10.43
N THR A 118 -5.76 3.82 -10.28
CA THR A 118 -5.26 2.93 -11.32
C THR A 118 -5.74 1.49 -11.14
N GLN A 119 -5.50 0.67 -12.16
CA GLN A 119 -5.68 -0.78 -12.07
C GLN A 119 -4.55 -1.39 -11.25
N ILE A 120 -4.92 -2.30 -10.34
CA ILE A 120 -3.97 -3.05 -9.52
C ILE A 120 -3.76 -4.41 -10.15
N GLY A 121 -2.52 -4.73 -10.53
CA GLY A 121 -2.15 -6.09 -10.91
C GLY A 121 -2.05 -6.97 -9.66
N THR A 122 -2.51 -8.22 -9.73
CA THR A 122 -2.33 -9.19 -8.64
C THR A 122 -1.58 -10.42 -9.17
N LEU A 123 -0.66 -10.92 -8.35
CA LEU A 123 0.09 -12.16 -8.55
C LEU A 123 -0.19 -13.13 -7.40
N PHE A 124 -1.45 -13.26 -7.01
CA PHE A 124 -1.85 -14.04 -5.84
C PHE A 124 -1.70 -15.56 -6.03
N ASP A 125 -1.64 -16.01 -7.29
CA ASP A 125 -1.45 -17.44 -7.63
C ASP A 125 0.03 -17.77 -7.96
N HIS A 126 0.96 -16.83 -7.76
CA HIS A 126 2.38 -16.98 -8.05
C HIS A 126 3.24 -16.83 -6.79
N ALA A 127 4.54 -17.09 -6.90
CA ALA A 127 5.51 -16.78 -5.85
C ALA A 127 5.34 -15.35 -5.35
N GLY A 128 5.31 -15.16 -4.04
CA GLY A 128 5.09 -13.87 -3.41
C GLY A 128 5.93 -13.69 -2.16
N VAL A 129 5.26 -13.35 -1.07
CA VAL A 129 5.89 -12.98 0.21
C VAL A 129 5.49 -13.98 1.27
N LEU A 130 6.47 -14.52 1.97
CA LEU A 130 6.30 -15.23 3.22
C LEU A 130 6.16 -14.21 4.36
N HIS A 131 4.98 -14.15 4.95
CA HIS A 131 4.63 -13.25 6.03
C HIS A 131 4.76 -13.97 7.37
N TYR A 132 5.83 -13.71 8.12
CA TYR A 132 6.11 -14.45 9.35
C TYR A 132 5.31 -13.88 10.52
N CYS A 133 4.21 -14.56 10.82
CA CYS A 133 3.27 -14.17 11.87
C CYS A 133 3.83 -14.47 13.26
N ARG A 134 3.47 -13.61 14.22
CA ARG A 134 3.76 -13.76 15.65
C ARG A 134 2.61 -13.15 16.46
N ASP A 135 2.43 -13.66 17.67
CA ASP A 135 1.42 -13.13 18.58
C ASP A 135 1.62 -11.62 18.83
N GLY A 136 0.53 -10.86 18.77
CA GLY A 136 0.53 -9.42 18.99
C GLY A 136 0.99 -8.58 17.80
N MET A 137 1.19 -9.18 16.62
CA MET A 137 1.53 -8.42 15.41
C MET A 137 0.39 -7.47 15.01
N HIS A 138 0.74 -6.36 14.35
CA HIS A 138 -0.25 -5.35 13.97
C HIS A 138 -1.34 -5.90 13.04
N ALA A 139 -1.00 -6.87 12.19
CA ALA A 139 -1.93 -7.58 11.31
C ALA A 139 -3.10 -8.26 12.06
N GLU A 140 -2.91 -8.67 13.31
CA GLU A 140 -3.97 -9.27 14.12
C GLU A 140 -5.15 -8.32 14.33
N ARG A 141 -4.92 -7.00 14.36
CA ARG A 141 -6.00 -6.02 14.50
C ARG A 141 -6.96 -6.06 13.31
N LEU A 142 -6.42 -6.18 12.10
CA LEU A 142 -7.22 -6.27 10.88
C LEU A 142 -7.93 -7.62 10.80
N LEU A 143 -7.24 -8.71 11.16
CA LEU A 143 -7.86 -10.04 11.25
C LEU A 143 -8.98 -10.07 12.29
N ASP A 144 -8.76 -9.47 13.47
CA ASP A 144 -9.76 -9.41 14.54
C ASP A 144 -10.99 -8.59 14.13
N ALA A 145 -10.79 -7.48 13.41
CA ALA A 145 -11.88 -6.68 12.87
C ALA A 145 -12.67 -7.44 11.79
N VAL A 146 -11.99 -8.13 10.87
CA VAL A 146 -12.65 -8.78 9.72
C VAL A 146 -13.30 -10.12 10.09
N LEU A 147 -12.68 -10.90 10.97
CA LEU A 147 -13.14 -12.24 11.34
C LEU A 147 -14.06 -12.24 12.55
N PHE A 148 -13.86 -11.34 13.51
CA PHE A 148 -14.58 -11.35 14.79
C PHE A 148 -15.36 -10.06 15.08
N ASP A 149 -15.41 -9.11 14.13
CA ASP A 149 -16.01 -7.77 14.29
C ASP A 149 -15.48 -7.01 15.53
N LYS A 150 -14.22 -7.28 15.91
CA LYS A 150 -13.56 -6.65 17.04
C LYS A 150 -12.89 -5.36 16.58
N LYS A 151 -13.68 -4.28 16.55
CA LYS A 151 -13.16 -2.94 16.24
C LYS A 151 -12.28 -2.43 17.39
N PRO A 152 -11.17 -1.74 17.11
CA PRO A 152 -10.37 -1.12 18.16
C PRO A 152 -11.21 -0.07 18.91
N ALA A 153 -11.37 -0.24 20.22
CA ALA A 153 -12.24 0.60 21.05
C ALA A 153 -11.83 2.10 21.09
N ASN A 154 -10.59 2.40 20.70
CA ASN A 154 -10.00 3.73 20.67
C ASN A 154 -10.07 4.42 19.29
N ILE A 155 -10.64 3.78 18.27
CA ILE A 155 -10.82 4.40 16.94
C ILE A 155 -12.25 4.94 16.85
N THR A 156 -12.36 6.26 16.66
CA THR A 156 -13.63 6.98 16.51
C THR A 156 -13.98 7.22 15.04
N ASP A 157 -15.21 7.62 14.76
CA ASP A 157 -15.62 8.03 13.41
C ASP A 157 -14.81 9.24 12.90
N GLU A 158 -14.34 10.11 13.79
CA GLU A 158 -13.46 11.23 13.43
C GLU A 158 -12.10 10.74 12.93
N HIS A 159 -11.52 9.70 13.58
CA HIS A 159 -10.29 9.07 13.11
C HIS A 159 -10.47 8.44 11.72
N LEU A 160 -11.61 7.77 11.49
CA LEU A 160 -11.94 7.19 10.18
C LEU A 160 -12.12 8.28 9.11
N ALA A 161 -12.84 9.36 9.43
CA ALA A 161 -13.00 10.50 8.53
C ALA A 161 -11.63 11.16 8.21
N LYS A 162 -10.73 11.23 9.18
CA LYS A 162 -9.38 11.76 8.96
C LYS A 162 -8.54 10.85 8.06
N ALA A 163 -8.60 9.53 8.24
CA ALA A 163 -7.95 8.57 7.35
C ALA A 163 -8.46 8.68 5.91
N GLU A 164 -9.78 8.87 5.74
CA GLU A 164 -10.40 9.08 4.44
C GLU A 164 -9.94 10.40 3.80
N GLN A 165 -9.89 11.51 4.55
CA GLN A 165 -9.35 12.78 4.05
C GLN A 165 -7.89 12.66 3.58
N ILE A 166 -7.07 11.89 4.31
CA ILE A 166 -5.68 11.65 3.91
C ILE A 166 -5.62 10.86 2.60
N THR A 167 -6.48 9.85 2.45
CA THR A 167 -6.63 9.06 1.22
C THR A 167 -7.03 9.95 0.04
N GLU A 168 -8.05 10.79 0.22
CA GLU A 168 -8.50 11.73 -0.81
C GLU A 168 -7.42 12.74 -1.20
N ARG A 169 -6.60 13.19 -0.25
CA ARG A 169 -5.45 14.06 -0.54
C ARG A 169 -4.41 13.38 -1.43
N ILE A 170 -4.20 12.06 -1.30
CA ILE A 170 -3.32 11.29 -2.20
C ILE A 170 -3.93 11.25 -3.61
N VAL A 171 -5.23 10.97 -3.70
CA VAL A 171 -5.96 10.91 -4.98
C VAL A 171 -5.90 12.26 -5.71
N ALA A 172 -6.28 13.34 -5.03
CA ALA A 172 -6.27 14.69 -5.59
C ALA A 172 -4.88 15.12 -6.07
N ARG A 173 -3.82 14.76 -5.34
CA ARG A 173 -2.43 15.06 -5.74
C ARG A 173 -2.06 14.41 -7.07
N VAL A 174 -2.36 13.13 -7.22
CA VAL A 174 -2.02 12.39 -8.46
C VAL A 174 -2.86 12.91 -9.63
N GLN A 175 -4.16 13.17 -9.42
CA GLN A 175 -5.03 13.72 -10.45
C GLN A 175 -4.58 15.11 -10.90
N ALA A 176 -4.13 15.97 -9.99
CA ALA A 176 -3.59 17.29 -10.35
C ALA A 176 -2.35 17.20 -11.25
N ILE A 177 -1.53 16.15 -11.11
CA ILE A 177 -0.39 15.88 -12.00
C ILE A 177 -0.87 15.36 -13.36
N GLN A 178 -1.90 14.50 -13.39
CA GLN A 178 -2.45 13.94 -14.63
C GLN A 178 -3.19 14.98 -15.48
N LEU A 179 -3.92 15.90 -14.82
CA LEU A 179 -4.69 16.97 -15.46
C LEU A 179 -3.82 18.13 -15.98
N ALA A 180 -2.52 18.11 -15.71
CA ALA A 180 -1.57 19.01 -16.36
C ALA A 180 -1.35 18.58 -17.83
N GLU A 181 -2.42 18.57 -18.63
CA GLU A 181 -2.36 18.30 -20.06
C GLU A 181 -1.71 19.48 -20.80
N THR A 182 -0.71 19.16 -21.62
CA THR A 182 -0.33 19.89 -22.85
C THR A 182 0.06 21.37 -22.73
N GLN A 183 0.68 21.80 -21.63
CA GLN A 183 1.53 22.99 -21.68
C GLN A 183 3.00 22.57 -21.83
N THR A 184 3.42 22.37 -23.07
CA THR A 184 4.85 22.30 -23.39
C THR A 184 5.37 23.72 -23.58
N GLY A 185 6.40 24.13 -22.83
CA GLY A 185 7.03 25.43 -23.00
C GLY A 185 7.36 26.11 -21.67
N VAL A 186 7.68 27.40 -21.76
CA VAL A 186 7.98 28.25 -20.59
C VAL A 186 6.81 29.21 -20.39
N LEU A 187 6.19 29.17 -19.21
CA LEU A 187 5.12 30.09 -18.82
C LEU A 187 5.71 31.18 -17.92
N SER A 188 5.68 32.44 -18.36
CA SER A 188 6.02 33.58 -17.52
C SER A 188 4.90 33.84 -16.52
N LEU A 189 5.21 33.77 -15.22
CA LEU A 189 4.28 34.06 -14.13
C LEU A 189 4.51 35.50 -13.65
N ASN A 190 3.49 36.35 -13.76
CA ASN A 190 3.47 37.67 -13.13
C ASN A 190 2.69 37.56 -11.82
N LEU A 191 3.38 37.71 -10.70
CA LEU A 191 2.72 37.81 -9.40
C LEU A 191 2.02 39.17 -9.33
N ILE A 192 0.73 39.17 -9.02
CA ILE A 192 0.01 40.41 -8.71
C ILE A 192 0.50 40.84 -7.34
N SER A 193 1.22 41.96 -7.27
CA SER A 193 1.50 42.66 -6.02
C SER A 193 0.24 43.36 -5.55
N GLU A 194 -0.28 42.98 -4.39
CA GLU A 194 -1.28 43.75 -3.64
C GLU A 194 -0.69 45.05 -3.09
#